data_AF-A0A924LF52-F1
#
_entry.id   AF-A0A924LF52-F1
#
_cell.length_a   1.000
_cell.length_b   1.000
_cell.length_c   1.000
_cell.angle_alpha   90.00
_cell.angle_beta   90.00
_cell.angle_gamma   90.00
#
_symmetry.space_group_name_H-M   'P 1'
#
loop_
_entity.id
_entity.type
_entity.pdbx_description
1 polymer ?
#
loop_
_entity_poly.entity_id
_entity_poly.type
_entity_poly.pdbx_seq_one_letter_code
_entity_poly.pdbx_strand_id
1 'polypeptide(L)' 'IDPTRKATIVVKSAHHFRAAFEPISREVITCDGGGLGAVILKQAGFKNVRRPIWPLDDIG' A
#
# COMPACT_ATOMS: atom_id res chain seq x y z
N ILE A 1 1.30 -22.78 -1.60
CA ILE A 1 2.34 -22.38 -2.56
C ILE A 1 3.64 -22.29 -1.78
N ASP A 2 4.75 -22.86 -2.28
CA ASP A 2 6.07 -22.67 -1.67
C ASP A 2 6.71 -21.38 -2.20
N PRO A 3 6.93 -20.36 -1.35
CA PRO A 3 7.47 -19.07 -1.77
C PRO A 3 8.94 -19.17 -2.21
N THR A 4 9.71 -20.13 -1.68
CA THR A 4 11.14 -20.29 -2.01
C THR A 4 11.37 -20.79 -3.44
N ARG A 5 10.31 -21.29 -4.08
CA ARG A 5 10.31 -21.82 -5.45
C ARG A 5 9.70 -20.84 -6.46
N LYS A 6 9.52 -19.57 -6.10
CA LYS A 6 8.95 -18.53 -6.97
C LYS A 6 9.97 -17.44 -7.23
N ALA A 7 10.07 -17.00 -8.49
CA ALA A 7 10.91 -15.87 -8.86
C ALA A 7 10.33 -14.53 -8.35
N THR A 8 9.01 -14.45 -8.18
CA THR A 8 8.32 -13.23 -7.72
C THR A 8 7.05 -13.60 -6.97
N ILE A 9 6.75 -12.85 -5.92
CA ILE A 9 5.56 -13.02 -5.09
C ILE A 9 4.95 -11.64 -4.85
N VAL A 10 3.62 -11.55 -5.00
CA VAL A 10 2.85 -10.36 -4.63
C VAL A 10 2.09 -10.66 -3.34
N VAL A 11 2.23 -9.80 -2.34
CA VAL A 11 1.54 -9.93 -1.06
C VAL A 11 0.63 -8.72 -0.88
N LYS A 12 -0.68 -8.95 -0.73
CA LYS A 12 -1.65 -7.91 -0.38
C LYS A 12 -1.62 -7.66 1.13
N SER A 13 -0.60 -6.95 1.60
CA SER A 13 -0.43 -6.59 3.01
C SER A 13 0.37 -5.31 3.13
N ALA A 14 0.00 -4.44 4.07
CA ALA A 14 0.70 -3.18 4.29
C ALA A 14 1.89 -3.32 5.26
N HIS A 15 1.82 -4.22 6.26
CA HIS A 15 2.74 -4.18 7.40
C HIS A 15 3.50 -5.50 7.63
N HIS A 16 2.80 -6.60 7.94
CA HIS A 16 3.45 -7.81 8.49
C HIS A 16 4.21 -8.67 7.48
N PHE A 17 4.16 -8.36 6.18
CA PHE A 17 4.77 -9.20 5.16
C PHE A 17 6.30 -9.21 5.23
N ARG A 18 6.94 -8.11 5.64
CA ARG A 18 8.41 -8.04 5.70
C ARG A 18 9.01 -9.09 6.63
N ALA A 19 8.48 -9.24 7.85
CA ALA A 19 8.99 -10.22 8.81
C ALA A 19 9.01 -11.67 8.27
N ALA A 20 8.06 -12.03 7.40
CA ALA A 20 7.97 -13.37 6.83
C ALA A 20 8.76 -13.54 5.52
N PHE A 21 8.88 -12.50 4.70
CA PHE A 21 9.40 -12.61 3.33
C PHE A 21 10.77 -11.96 3.12
N GLU A 22 11.15 -10.97 3.92
CA GLU A 22 12.45 -10.31 3.84
C GLU A 22 13.62 -11.31 3.98
N PRO A 23 13.61 -12.28 4.92
CA PRO A 23 14.71 -13.24 5.06
C PRO A 23 14.92 -14.18 3.87
N ILE A 24 13.90 -14.34 3.01
CA ILE A 24 13.92 -15.25 1.85
C ILE A 24 13.88 -14.51 0.50
N SER A 25 13.98 -13.18 0.53
CA SER A 25 13.90 -12.32 -0.66
C SER A 25 15.23 -11.59 -0.89
N ARG A 26 15.57 -11.37 -2.16
CA ARG A 26 16.69 -10.47 -2.51
C ARG A 26 16.35 -9.01 -2.24
N GLU A 27 15.09 -8.64 -2.49
CA GLU A 27 14.60 -7.27 -2.36
C GLU A 27 13.09 -7.29 -2.06
N VAL A 28 12.65 -6.31 -1.28
CA VAL A 28 11.23 -6.08 -0.98
C VAL A 28 10.82 -4.70 -1.49
N ILE A 29 10.03 -4.70 -2.56
CA ILE A 29 9.50 -3.49 -3.19
C ILE A 29 8.05 -3.29 -2.75
N THR A 30 7.76 -2.13 -2.15
CA THR A 30 6.39 -1.72 -1.83
C THR A 30 5.79 -0.98 -3.00
N CYS A 31 4.60 -1.38 -3.42
CA CYS A 31 3.87 -0.75 -4.52
C CYS A 31 2.49 -0.28 -4.04
N ASP A 32 2.07 0.91 -4.48
CA ASP A 32 0.66 1.29 -4.40
C ASP A 32 -0.08 0.62 -5.55
N GLY A 33 -0.90 -0.38 -5.22
CA GLY A 33 -1.74 -1.09 -6.19
C GLY A 33 -3.06 -0.37 -6.51
N GLY A 34 -3.29 0.80 -5.90
CA GLY A 34 -4.56 1.51 -5.95
C GLY A 34 -5.66 0.84 -5.12
N GLY A 35 -6.89 1.32 -5.31
CA GLY A 35 -8.07 0.79 -4.63
C GLY A 35 -8.21 1.25 -3.17
N LEU A 36 -8.99 0.51 -2.38
CA LEU A 36 -9.42 0.93 -1.04
C LEU A 36 -8.28 1.07 -0.02
N GLY A 37 -7.14 0.42 -0.25
CA GLY A 37 -5.95 0.50 0.60
C GLY A 37 -4.90 1.50 0.10
N ALA A 38 -5.20 2.28 -0.93
CA ALA A 38 -4.25 3.23 -1.51
C ALA A 38 -3.90 4.32 -0.50
N VAL A 39 -2.62 4.68 -0.45
CA VAL A 39 -2.12 5.73 0.44
C VAL A 39 -2.28 7.13 -0.18
N ILE A 40 -2.46 7.20 -1.50
CA ILE A 40 -2.68 8.45 -2.23
C ILE A 40 -4.17 8.83 -2.17
N LEU A 41 -4.60 9.37 -1.03
CA LEU A 41 -6.01 9.72 -0.76
C LEU A 41 -6.63 10.67 -1.79
N LYS A 42 -5.83 11.52 -2.44
CA LYS A 42 -6.29 12.42 -3.51
C LYS A 42 -6.88 11.67 -4.71
N GLN A 43 -6.47 10.42 -4.96
CA GLN A 43 -6.99 9.60 -6.06
C GLN A 43 -8.38 8.99 -5.76
N ALA A 44 -8.80 8.94 -4.49
CA ALA A 44 -10.06 8.31 -4.11
C ALA A 44 -11.31 9.16 -4.42
N GLY A 45 -11.14 10.45 -4.77
CA GLY A 45 -12.24 11.29 -5.26
C GLY A 45 -13.38 11.53 -4.25
N PHE A 46 -13.06 11.69 -2.97
CA PHE A 46 -14.04 11.92 -1.91
C PHE A 46 -14.96 13.13 -2.18
N LYS A 47 -16.28 12.92 -2.20
CA LYS A 47 -17.29 13.98 -2.44
C LYS A 47 -18.10 14.36 -1.21
N ASN A 48 -18.31 13.43 -0.28
CA ASN A 48 -19.22 13.59 0.86
C ASN A 48 -18.46 13.59 2.20
N VAL A 49 -17.35 14.32 2.27
CA VAL A 49 -16.55 14.49 3.49
C VAL A 49 -16.63 15.94 3.95
N ARG A 50 -16.56 16.18 5.27
CA ARG A 50 -16.51 17.54 5.81
C ARG A 50 -15.18 18.19 5.42
N ARG A 51 -15.25 19.39 4.84
CA ARG A 51 -14.09 20.18 4.40
C ARG A 51 -13.96 21.50 5.21
N PRO A 52 -12.76 22.09 5.34
CA PRO A 52 -11.49 21.56 4.83
C PRO A 52 -10.99 20.35 5.66
N ILE A 53 -10.34 19.40 4.99
CA ILE A 53 -9.67 18.26 5.65
C ILE A 53 -8.27 18.03 5.09
N TRP A 54 -7.26 18.18 5.93
CA TRP A 54 -5.88 17.86 5.56
C TRP A 54 -5.72 16.34 5.46
N PRO A 55 -4.98 15.78 4.48
CA PRO A 55 -4.18 16.44 3.43
C PRO A 55 -4.92 16.62 2.09
N LEU A 56 -6.25 16.43 2.05
CA LEU A 56 -7.05 16.60 0.83
C LEU A 56 -7.20 18.08 0.46
N ASP A 57 -7.27 18.93 1.48
CA ASP A 57 -7.38 20.39 1.39
C ASP A 57 -6.15 21.07 1.97
N ASP A 58 -5.80 22.22 1.39
CA ASP A 58 -4.84 23.14 2.00
C ASP A 58 -5.54 23.89 3.15
N ILE A 59 -4.92 23.88 4.33
CA ILE A 59 -5.43 24.57 5.51
C ILE A 59 -4.38 25.62 5.87
N GLY A 60 -4.55 26.81 5.28
CA GLY A 60 -3.74 27.98 5.61
C GLY A 60 -4.01 28.52 7.01
#